data_AF-A0A7V3BH49-F1
#
_entry.id   AF-A0A7V3BH49-F1
#
_cell.length_a   1.000
_cell.length_b   1.000
_cell.length_c   1.000
_cell.angle_alpha   90.00
_cell.angle_beta   90.00
_cell.angle_gamma   90.00
#
_symmetry.space_group_name_H-M   'P 1'
#
loop_
_entity.id
_entity.type
_entity.pdbx_description
1 polymer ?
#
loop_
_entity_poly.entity_id
_entity_poly.type
_entity_poly.pdbx_seq_one_letter_code
_entity_poly.pdbx_strand_id
1 'polypeptide(L)'
;MRSARHVHALAAVVLAVGGLLAGAPFALAQGSPRLAASPASGAAPQSTFSDPFAYCSAVGAIDAPDSRYTGPPVPEVVAQGLKQAFGAPAEAPLDVFIRGTSWRCMGGEVYACNVGANLPCGEKADTSRTPRLGMLKWCEENPNAEVIPAFASGRATVYEWRCTNGTPAVGRQVAEPDARGFLSHIWYAIRPPQ
;
A
#
# COMPACT_ATOMS: atom_id res chain seq x y z
N MET A 1 -11.22 -64.23 4.72
CA MET A 1 -9.78 -64.42 4.36
C MET A 1 -9.04 -63.19 4.90
N ARG A 2 -8.42 -63.29 6.09
CA ARG A 2 -6.94 -63.22 6.33
C ARG A 2 -6.27 -62.06 5.57
N SER A 3 -5.48 -61.16 6.14
CA SER A 3 -4.83 -61.04 7.45
C SER A 3 -4.32 -59.60 7.61
N ALA A 4 -4.17 -59.17 8.86
CA ALA A 4 -3.68 -57.87 9.31
C ALA A 4 -2.13 -57.80 9.42
N ARG A 5 -1.69 -56.62 9.91
CA ARG A 5 -0.47 -56.30 10.69
C ARG A 5 0.63 -55.57 9.87
N HIS A 6 1.33 -54.54 10.35
CA HIS A 6 1.86 -54.31 11.70
C HIS A 6 1.97 -52.81 12.08
N VAL A 7 1.53 -52.53 13.30
CA VAL A 7 1.91 -51.39 14.14
C VAL A 7 3.36 -51.58 14.61
N HIS A 8 4.14 -50.51 14.66
CA HIS A 8 5.36 -50.46 15.47
C HIS A 8 5.16 -49.46 16.60
N ALA A 9 5.24 -49.99 17.82
CA ALA A 9 5.31 -49.30 19.08
C ALA A 9 6.61 -49.73 19.77
N LEU A 10 6.94 -49.03 20.88
CA LEU A 10 7.99 -49.25 21.89
C LEU A 10 9.24 -48.38 21.69
N ALA A 11 9.82 -47.75 22.71
CA ALA A 11 9.58 -47.61 24.16
C ALA A 11 10.52 -46.47 24.65
N ALA A 12 10.12 -45.58 25.57
CA ALA A 12 10.41 -45.55 27.02
C ALA A 12 11.92 -45.54 27.40
N VAL A 13 12.47 -44.99 28.49
CA VAL A 13 12.15 -44.14 29.67
C VAL A 13 13.52 -43.95 30.39
N VAL A 14 13.62 -43.07 31.41
CA VAL A 14 14.50 -43.07 32.64
C VAL A 14 15.15 -41.66 32.84
N LEU A 15 14.67 -40.78 33.75
CA LEU A 15 14.83 -40.69 35.23
C LEU A 15 16.32 -40.66 35.67
N ALA A 16 16.84 -39.87 36.62
CA ALA A 16 16.40 -38.86 37.57
C ALA A 16 17.67 -38.32 38.30
N VAL A 17 17.46 -37.53 39.36
CA VAL A 17 18.37 -37.20 40.49
C VAL A 17 19.30 -36.01 40.22
N GLY A 18 19.39 -34.96 41.05
CA GLY A 18 18.99 -34.71 42.44
C GLY A 18 20.13 -33.96 43.15
N GLY A 19 19.83 -32.98 44.01
CA GLY A 19 20.85 -32.34 44.83
C GLY A 19 20.41 -31.04 45.51
N LEU A 20 19.93 -31.14 46.75
CA LEU A 20 19.90 -30.06 47.73
C LEU A 20 21.30 -29.91 48.38
N LEU A 21 21.69 -28.69 48.80
CA LEU A 21 21.95 -28.33 50.21
C LEU A 21 22.62 -26.95 50.38
N ALA A 22 22.08 -26.19 51.36
CA ALA A 22 22.73 -25.33 52.36
C ALA A 22 23.45 -24.00 52.00
N GLY A 23 22.76 -22.88 52.28
CA GLY A 23 23.02 -21.94 53.39
C GLY A 23 24.33 -21.15 53.51
N ALA A 24 24.25 -19.80 53.50
CA ALA A 24 24.70 -18.88 54.56
C ALA A 24 24.38 -17.40 54.20
N PRO A 25 24.14 -16.51 55.19
CA PRO A 25 23.66 -15.15 54.98
C PRO A 25 24.82 -14.14 54.88
N PHE A 26 24.66 -13.11 54.04
CA PHE A 26 25.45 -11.87 54.14
C PHE A 26 24.49 -10.68 54.15
N ALA A 27 24.60 -9.91 55.23
CA ALA A 27 23.89 -8.66 55.44
C ALA A 27 24.70 -7.49 54.86
N LEU A 28 23.96 -6.39 54.63
CA LEU A 28 24.39 -4.99 54.45
C LEU A 28 24.93 -4.59 53.07
N ALA A 29 24.13 -3.81 52.34
CA ALA A 29 24.41 -2.38 52.16
C ALA A 29 23.22 -1.69 51.49
N GLN A 30 22.76 -0.61 52.12
CA GLN A 30 21.74 0.29 51.59
C GLN A 30 22.35 1.10 50.43
N GLY A 31 21.66 1.10 49.30
CA GLY A 31 21.97 1.97 48.17
C GLY A 31 20.79 2.00 47.23
N SER A 32 19.80 2.85 47.51
CA SER A 32 18.73 3.14 46.55
C SER A 32 19.36 3.71 45.28
N PRO A 33 19.24 3.06 44.11
CA PRO A 33 19.69 3.68 42.87
C PRO A 33 18.83 4.91 42.65
N ARG A 34 19.47 6.09 42.62
CA ARG A 34 18.83 7.31 42.12
C ARG A 34 18.45 7.01 40.67
N LEU A 35 17.14 7.00 40.38
CA LEU A 35 16.63 7.11 39.02
C LEU A 35 17.20 8.39 38.42
N ALA A 36 18.25 8.25 37.61
CA ALA A 36 18.71 9.32 36.75
C ALA A 36 17.55 9.64 35.81
N ALA A 37 16.99 10.86 35.94
CA ALA A 37 16.08 11.39 34.95
C ALA A 37 16.81 11.35 33.60
N SER A 38 16.33 10.51 32.68
CA SER A 38 16.79 10.55 31.31
C SER A 38 16.50 11.95 30.77
N PRO A 39 17.47 12.65 30.15
CA PRO A 39 17.17 13.90 29.50
C PRO A 39 16.08 13.62 28.47
N ALA A 40 14.98 14.39 28.54
CA ALA A 40 13.98 14.39 27.50
C ALA A 40 14.71 14.60 26.17
N SER A 41 14.66 13.61 25.29
CA SER A 41 15.10 13.78 23.91
C SER A 41 14.21 14.85 23.30
N GLY A 42 14.72 16.10 23.29
CA GLY A 42 14.09 17.17 22.54
C GLY A 42 13.92 16.68 21.12
N ALA A 43 12.68 16.65 20.63
CA ALA A 43 12.40 16.32 19.24
C ALA A 43 13.25 17.25 18.38
N ALA A 44 14.23 16.68 17.68
CA ALA A 44 15.02 17.44 16.73
C ALA A 44 14.04 18.13 15.76
N PRO A 45 14.30 19.40 15.37
CA PRO A 45 13.43 20.07 14.42
C PRO A 45 13.29 19.21 13.17
N GLN A 46 12.08 18.76 12.88
CA GLN A 46 11.81 17.98 11.67
C GLN A 46 12.06 18.90 10.48
N SER A 47 12.96 18.50 9.58
CA SER A 47 13.20 19.23 8.34
C SER A 47 11.89 19.36 7.56
N THR A 48 11.59 20.57 7.11
CA THR A 48 10.47 20.86 6.21
C THR A 48 10.97 21.08 4.79
N PHE A 49 10.13 20.76 3.81
CA PHE A 49 10.45 20.80 2.39
C PHE A 49 9.35 21.50 1.62
N SER A 50 9.69 22.47 0.78
CA SER A 50 8.76 23.07 -0.19
C SER A 50 8.99 22.55 -1.62
N ASP A 51 10.16 21.98 -1.89
CA ASP A 51 10.48 21.32 -3.16
C ASP A 51 10.03 19.85 -3.13
N PRO A 52 9.13 19.41 -4.04
CA PRO A 52 8.62 18.04 -4.04
C PRO A 52 9.71 16.99 -4.30
N PHE A 53 10.77 17.33 -5.05
CA PHE A 53 11.84 16.38 -5.36
C PHE A 53 12.76 16.14 -4.17
N ALA A 54 13.22 17.21 -3.50
CA ALA A 54 13.95 17.11 -2.24
C ALA A 54 13.11 16.40 -1.16
N TYR A 55 11.82 16.70 -1.09
CA TYR A 55 10.89 16.02 -0.19
C TYR A 55 10.88 14.51 -0.44
N CYS A 56 10.61 14.07 -1.67
CA CYS A 56 10.56 12.64 -1.98
C CYS A 56 11.90 11.95 -1.77
N SER A 57 13.01 12.58 -2.16
CA SER A 57 14.35 12.03 -1.92
C SER A 57 14.63 11.81 -0.42
N ALA A 58 14.07 12.63 0.47
CA ALA A 58 14.26 12.52 1.91
C ALA A 58 13.30 11.50 2.57
N VAL A 59 12.04 11.41 2.12
CA VAL A 59 11.02 10.56 2.76
C VAL A 59 10.90 9.17 2.14
N GLY A 60 11.45 8.95 0.94
CA GLY A 60 11.43 7.67 0.24
C GLY A 60 10.06 7.36 -0.37
N ALA A 61 9.20 6.67 0.38
CA ALA A 61 7.87 6.26 -0.09
C ALA A 61 6.77 6.66 0.90
N ILE A 62 5.80 7.44 0.41
CA ILE A 62 4.62 7.85 1.17
C ILE A 62 3.45 8.05 0.20
N ASP A 63 2.23 7.68 0.61
CA ASP A 63 1.05 7.65 -0.28
C ASP A 63 0.50 9.05 -0.61
N ALA A 64 0.80 10.05 0.24
CA ALA A 64 0.52 11.47 0.03
C ALA A 64 1.49 12.31 0.87
N PRO A 65 1.76 13.58 0.50
CA PRO A 65 2.59 14.47 1.31
C PRO A 65 2.00 14.66 2.72
N ASP A 66 2.87 14.65 3.72
CA ASP A 66 2.51 14.88 5.12
C ASP A 66 3.01 16.26 5.61
N SER A 67 2.96 16.50 6.92
CA SER A 67 3.34 17.78 7.54
C SER A 67 4.78 18.22 7.29
N ARG A 68 5.66 17.34 6.81
CA ARG A 68 7.03 17.69 6.44
C ARG A 68 7.09 18.43 5.10
N TYR A 69 6.07 18.33 4.27
CA TYR A 69 5.95 19.09 3.04
C TYR A 69 5.11 20.36 3.25
N THR A 70 5.67 21.53 2.95
CA THR A 70 5.08 22.85 3.22
C THR A 70 4.79 23.67 1.97
N GLY A 71 5.04 23.11 0.78
CA GLY A 71 4.69 23.75 -0.49
C GLY A 71 3.19 23.64 -0.83
N PRO A 72 2.78 24.10 -2.01
CA PRO A 72 1.40 24.01 -2.47
C PRO A 72 0.91 22.55 -2.52
N PRO A 73 -0.39 22.27 -2.27
CA PRO A 73 -0.94 20.91 -2.29
C PRO A 73 -0.61 20.12 -3.56
N VAL A 74 -0.63 20.80 -4.72
CA VAL A 74 -0.07 20.30 -5.98
C VAL A 74 0.88 21.37 -6.52
N PRO A 75 2.20 21.12 -6.53
CA PRO A 75 3.16 22.03 -7.15
C PRO A 75 2.91 22.19 -8.64
N GLU A 76 3.14 23.39 -9.16
CA GLU A 76 3.05 23.63 -10.61
C GLU A 76 3.99 22.71 -11.40
N VAL A 77 5.20 22.44 -10.89
CA VAL A 77 6.15 21.53 -11.53
C VAL A 77 5.61 20.10 -11.65
N VAL A 78 4.83 19.65 -10.66
CA VAL A 78 4.17 18.34 -10.68
C VAL A 78 3.03 18.33 -11.71
N ALA A 79 2.21 19.39 -11.72
CA ALA A 79 1.12 19.52 -12.69
C ALA A 79 1.64 19.63 -14.14
N GLN A 80 2.72 20.37 -14.37
CA GLN A 80 3.35 20.52 -15.69
C GLN A 80 3.98 19.21 -16.16
N GLY A 81 4.73 18.53 -15.30
CA GLY A 81 5.30 17.23 -15.63
C GLY A 81 4.22 16.20 -15.96
N LEU A 82 3.11 16.20 -15.23
CA LEU A 82 1.99 15.31 -15.50
C LEU A 82 1.29 15.65 -16.82
N LYS A 83 1.06 16.95 -17.10
CA LYS A 83 0.54 17.43 -18.38
C LYS A 83 1.38 16.95 -19.56
N GLN A 84 2.71 17.01 -19.43
CA GLN A 84 3.65 16.49 -20.43
C GLN A 84 3.56 14.96 -20.54
N ALA A 85 3.53 14.24 -19.42
CA ALA A 85 3.44 12.78 -19.40
C ALA A 85 2.14 12.25 -20.05
N PHE A 86 1.04 12.99 -19.92
CA PHE A 86 -0.22 12.71 -20.62
C PHE A 86 -0.20 13.06 -22.12
N GLY A 87 0.84 13.74 -22.62
CA GLY A 87 0.87 14.24 -23.99
C GLY A 87 -0.20 15.29 -24.27
N ALA A 88 -0.64 16.03 -23.25
CA ALA A 88 -1.67 17.04 -23.41
C ALA A 88 -1.15 18.22 -24.26
N PRO A 89 -2.01 18.85 -25.09
CA PRO A 89 -1.63 20.00 -25.91
C PRO A 89 -0.98 21.11 -25.08
N ALA A 90 -0.11 21.92 -25.70
CA ALA A 90 0.64 22.97 -25.01
C ALA A 90 -0.30 23.98 -24.32
N GLU A 91 -1.39 24.32 -25.00
CA GLU A 91 -2.48 25.21 -24.62
C GLU A 91 -3.47 24.61 -23.61
N ALA A 92 -3.39 23.31 -23.32
CA ALA A 92 -4.28 22.70 -22.34
C ALA A 92 -4.12 23.41 -20.97
N PRO A 93 -5.21 23.89 -20.35
CA PRO A 93 -5.13 24.67 -19.12
C PRO A 93 -4.47 23.90 -17.97
N LEU A 94 -3.44 24.49 -17.34
CA LEU A 94 -2.70 23.83 -16.25
C LEU A 94 -3.57 23.66 -14.99
N ASP A 95 -4.59 24.49 -14.80
CA ASP A 95 -5.49 24.46 -13.64
C ASP A 95 -6.28 23.15 -13.54
N VAL A 96 -6.58 22.50 -14.68
CA VAL A 96 -7.17 21.16 -14.72
C VAL A 96 -6.24 20.12 -14.10
N PHE A 97 -4.94 20.25 -14.35
CA PHE A 97 -3.92 19.39 -13.74
C PHE A 97 -3.71 19.73 -12.27
N ILE A 98 -3.67 21.01 -11.89
CA ILE A 98 -3.49 21.42 -10.49
C ILE A 98 -4.65 20.88 -9.61
N ARG A 99 -5.90 21.02 -10.05
CA ARG A 99 -7.07 20.58 -9.26
C ARG A 99 -7.30 19.08 -9.27
N GLY A 100 -6.93 18.40 -10.35
CA GLY A 100 -7.22 16.97 -10.55
C GLY A 100 -6.09 16.03 -10.12
N THR A 101 -4.95 16.54 -9.67
CA THR A 101 -3.76 15.70 -9.43
C THR A 101 -3.66 15.25 -7.98
N SER A 102 -3.41 13.96 -7.80
CA SER A 102 -2.80 13.41 -6.59
C SER A 102 -1.34 13.12 -6.88
N TRP A 103 -0.45 13.37 -5.93
CA TRP A 103 0.96 13.03 -6.06
C TRP A 103 1.47 12.39 -4.78
N ARG A 104 2.54 11.61 -4.93
CA ARG A 104 3.11 10.81 -3.86
C ARG A 104 4.58 10.54 -4.12
N CYS A 105 5.27 10.01 -3.12
CA CYS A 105 6.65 9.58 -3.28
C CYS A 105 6.71 8.07 -3.47
N MET A 106 7.46 7.62 -4.47
CA MET A 106 7.73 6.20 -4.71
C MET A 106 9.23 6.03 -4.93
N GLY A 107 9.89 5.28 -4.05
CA GLY A 107 11.32 5.00 -4.19
C GLY A 107 12.23 6.24 -4.16
N GLY A 108 11.78 7.33 -3.53
CA GLY A 108 12.50 8.61 -3.50
C GLY A 108 12.13 9.56 -4.64
N GLU A 109 11.32 9.14 -5.60
CA GLU A 109 10.92 9.92 -6.76
C GLU A 109 9.47 10.43 -6.64
N VAL A 110 9.17 11.50 -7.37
CA VAL A 110 7.82 12.08 -7.43
C VAL A 110 6.99 11.32 -8.47
N TYR A 111 5.81 10.84 -8.07
CA TYR A 111 4.83 10.25 -8.97
C TYR A 111 3.50 10.99 -8.87
N ALA A 112 2.79 11.15 -9.99
CA ALA A 112 1.52 11.85 -10.04
C ALA A 112 0.46 11.10 -10.86
N CYS A 113 -0.81 11.26 -10.47
CA CYS A 113 -1.98 10.69 -11.12
C CYS A 113 -3.07 11.77 -11.20
N ASN A 114 -3.78 11.86 -12.32
CA ASN A 114 -4.87 12.83 -12.51
C ASN A 114 -6.23 12.14 -12.57
N VAL A 115 -7.20 12.60 -11.79
CA VAL A 115 -8.56 12.03 -11.74
C VAL A 115 -9.39 12.30 -12.99
N GLY A 116 -8.93 13.13 -13.95
CA GLY A 116 -9.70 13.62 -15.09
C GLY A 116 -10.33 12.54 -15.99
N ALA A 117 -9.60 11.46 -16.31
CA ALA A 117 -10.16 10.28 -17.01
C ALA A 117 -10.96 9.36 -16.06
N ASN A 118 -11.43 9.93 -14.94
CA ASN A 118 -12.06 9.26 -13.83
C ASN A 118 -11.07 8.23 -13.21
N LEU A 119 -9.76 8.50 -13.16
CA LEU A 119 -8.80 7.53 -12.61
C LEU A 119 -8.93 7.43 -11.08
N PRO A 120 -8.87 6.22 -10.49
CA PRO A 120 -9.01 6.04 -9.04
C PRO A 120 -7.68 6.30 -8.31
N CYS A 121 -7.12 7.51 -8.44
CA CYS A 121 -5.78 7.85 -7.93
C CYS A 121 -5.62 7.62 -6.42
N GLY A 122 -6.70 7.71 -5.64
CA GLY A 122 -6.67 7.50 -4.18
C GLY A 122 -7.03 6.09 -3.73
N GLU A 123 -7.38 5.17 -4.64
CA GLU A 123 -7.87 3.84 -4.28
C GLU A 123 -6.77 2.78 -4.42
N LYS A 124 -6.76 1.83 -3.48
CA LYS A 124 -5.96 0.61 -3.64
C LYS A 124 -6.58 -0.26 -4.72
N ALA A 125 -5.73 -0.94 -5.49
CA ALA A 125 -6.15 -1.90 -6.48
C ALA A 125 -7.01 -3.00 -5.83
N ASP A 126 -8.15 -3.31 -6.44
CA ASP A 126 -8.99 -4.42 -6.04
C ASP A 126 -8.49 -5.69 -6.73
N THR A 127 -7.78 -6.51 -5.95
CA THR A 127 -7.23 -7.80 -6.36
C THR A 127 -8.17 -8.97 -6.05
N SER A 128 -9.40 -8.70 -5.60
CA SER A 128 -10.41 -9.72 -5.34
C SER A 128 -10.87 -10.37 -6.64
N ARG A 129 -11.04 -11.70 -6.59
CA ARG A 129 -11.69 -12.48 -7.66
C ARG A 129 -13.16 -12.78 -7.35
N THR A 130 -13.70 -12.16 -6.32
CA THR A 130 -15.09 -12.31 -5.90
C THR A 130 -15.94 -11.21 -6.53
N PRO A 131 -17.05 -11.54 -7.21
CA PRO A 131 -17.95 -10.55 -7.78
C PRO A 131 -18.52 -9.62 -6.70
N ARG A 132 -18.63 -8.34 -7.02
CA ARG A 132 -19.30 -7.35 -6.18
C ARG A 132 -20.77 -7.20 -6.58
N LEU A 133 -21.57 -6.61 -5.69
CA LEU A 133 -23.01 -6.42 -5.90
C LEU A 133 -23.35 -5.70 -7.21
N GLY A 134 -22.56 -4.70 -7.61
CA GLY A 134 -22.75 -4.00 -8.88
C GLY A 134 -22.62 -4.90 -10.11
N MET A 135 -21.71 -5.89 -10.07
CA MET A 135 -21.54 -6.85 -11.15
C MET A 135 -22.72 -7.84 -11.21
N LEU A 136 -23.18 -8.31 -10.05
CA LEU A 136 -24.33 -9.23 -9.95
C LEU A 136 -25.57 -8.60 -10.61
N LYS A 137 -25.91 -7.37 -10.20
CA LYS A 137 -27.04 -6.62 -10.76
C LYS A 137 -26.88 -6.37 -12.26
N TRP A 138 -25.68 -5.99 -12.70
CA TRP A 138 -25.42 -5.76 -14.13
C TRP A 138 -25.64 -7.03 -14.95
N CYS A 139 -25.19 -8.19 -14.48
CA CYS A 139 -25.35 -9.44 -15.21
C CYS A 139 -26.80 -9.97 -15.21
N GLU A 140 -27.62 -9.66 -14.21
CA GLU A 140 -29.07 -9.97 -14.26
C GLU A 140 -29.74 -9.32 -15.48
N GLU A 141 -29.39 -8.07 -15.78
CA GLU A 141 -29.92 -7.31 -16.91
C GLU A 141 -29.17 -7.61 -18.22
N ASN A 142 -27.92 -8.06 -18.15
CA ASN A 142 -27.02 -8.26 -19.28
C ASN A 142 -26.34 -9.65 -19.23
N PRO A 143 -27.09 -10.76 -19.45
CA PRO A 143 -26.66 -12.10 -19.06
C PRO A 143 -25.40 -12.62 -19.75
N ASN A 144 -25.07 -12.11 -20.94
CA ASN A 144 -23.91 -12.53 -21.75
C ASN A 144 -23.06 -11.34 -22.22
N ALA A 145 -23.02 -10.25 -21.46
CA ALA A 145 -22.15 -9.12 -21.78
C ALA A 145 -20.67 -9.53 -21.74
N GLU A 146 -19.93 -9.27 -22.82
CA GLU A 146 -18.49 -9.58 -22.92
C GLU A 146 -17.62 -8.70 -22.00
N VAL A 147 -18.15 -7.56 -21.54
CA VAL A 147 -17.47 -6.65 -20.61
C VAL A 147 -18.45 -6.16 -19.54
N ILE A 148 -18.04 -6.19 -18.28
CA ILE A 148 -18.71 -5.49 -17.17
C ILE A 148 -18.04 -4.10 -17.00
N PRO A 149 -18.78 -3.00 -17.17
CA PRO A 149 -18.23 -1.65 -17.15
C PRO A 149 -17.72 -1.24 -15.75
N ALA A 150 -16.77 -0.31 -15.68
CA ALA A 150 -16.13 0.13 -14.44
C ALA A 150 -17.10 0.69 -13.37
N PHE A 151 -18.26 1.22 -13.76
CA PHE A 151 -19.28 1.62 -12.78
C PHE A 151 -19.89 0.39 -12.05
N ALA A 152 -19.95 -0.77 -12.71
CA ALA A 152 -20.48 -2.01 -12.19
C ALA A 152 -19.40 -2.91 -11.59
N SER A 153 -18.19 -2.96 -12.15
CA SER A 153 -17.05 -3.77 -11.67
C SER A 153 -16.10 -3.04 -10.71
N GLY A 154 -16.05 -1.72 -10.80
CA GLY A 154 -15.18 -0.88 -10.00
C GLY A 154 -14.04 -0.36 -10.83
N ARG A 155 -13.53 0.81 -10.44
CA ARG A 155 -12.48 1.49 -11.19
C ARG A 155 -11.10 0.95 -10.85
N ALA A 156 -10.98 0.37 -9.66
CA ALA A 156 -9.74 -0.16 -9.11
C ALA A 156 -9.50 -1.66 -9.38
N THR A 157 -10.44 -2.38 -10.01
CA THR A 157 -10.26 -3.83 -10.24
C THR A 157 -9.08 -4.09 -11.17
N VAL A 158 -8.28 -5.10 -10.83
CA VAL A 158 -7.17 -5.54 -11.68
C VAL A 158 -7.60 -6.54 -12.76
N TYR A 159 -8.85 -7.01 -12.74
CA TYR A 159 -9.34 -8.03 -13.66
C TYR A 159 -10.31 -7.46 -14.69
N GLU A 160 -10.27 -8.02 -15.90
CA GLU A 160 -11.41 -8.00 -16.80
C GLU A 160 -12.55 -8.82 -16.19
N TRP A 161 -13.79 -8.40 -16.46
CA TRP A 161 -14.99 -9.09 -16.03
C TRP A 161 -15.98 -9.16 -17.18
N ARG A 162 -16.71 -10.28 -17.26
CA ARG A 162 -17.80 -10.50 -18.23
C ARG A 162 -18.97 -11.18 -17.55
N CYS A 163 -20.12 -11.23 -18.20
CA CYS A 163 -21.26 -12.01 -17.76
C CYS A 163 -21.31 -13.33 -18.53
N THR A 164 -21.67 -14.41 -17.84
CA THR A 164 -21.95 -15.70 -18.46
C THR A 164 -23.23 -16.25 -17.84
N ASN A 165 -24.28 -16.36 -18.65
CA ASN A 165 -25.61 -16.81 -18.21
C ASN A 165 -26.10 -16.09 -16.95
N GLY A 166 -25.98 -14.76 -16.91
CA GLY A 166 -26.46 -13.94 -15.78
C GLY A 166 -25.52 -13.86 -14.59
N THR A 167 -24.35 -14.52 -14.64
CA THR A 167 -23.38 -14.54 -13.54
C THR A 167 -22.07 -13.86 -13.94
N PRO A 168 -21.48 -12.99 -13.07
CA PRO A 168 -20.15 -12.43 -13.33
C PRO A 168 -19.07 -13.52 -13.36
N ALA A 169 -18.28 -13.51 -14.41
CA ALA A 169 -17.11 -14.37 -14.60
C ALA A 169 -15.85 -13.51 -14.63
N VAL A 170 -14.88 -13.86 -13.79
CA VAL A 170 -13.55 -13.22 -13.77
C VAL A 170 -12.76 -13.62 -15.02
N GLY A 171 -12.18 -12.62 -15.68
CA GLY A 171 -11.32 -12.78 -16.84
C GLY A 171 -9.84 -12.71 -16.51
N ARG A 172 -9.08 -12.17 -17.44
CA ARG A 172 -7.63 -11.98 -17.32
C ARG A 172 -7.33 -10.81 -16.38
N GLN A 173 -6.18 -10.89 -15.70
CA GLN A 173 -5.63 -9.73 -14.99
C GLN A 173 -5.02 -8.73 -16.00
N VAL A 174 -5.44 -7.48 -15.93
CA VAL A 174 -5.08 -6.41 -16.87
C VAL A 174 -4.26 -5.28 -16.24
N ALA A 175 -4.17 -5.26 -14.92
CA ALA A 175 -3.36 -4.31 -14.19
C ALA A 175 -2.65 -5.00 -13.03
N GLU A 176 -1.59 -4.39 -12.55
CA GLU A 176 -0.88 -4.83 -11.36
C GLU A 176 -0.85 -3.69 -10.33
N PRO A 177 -1.00 -3.99 -9.03
CA PRO A 177 -0.68 -3.03 -8.00
C PRO A 177 0.83 -2.74 -7.99
N ASP A 178 1.20 -1.52 -7.64
CA ASP A 178 2.56 -1.20 -7.21
C ASP A 178 2.85 -1.73 -5.80
N ALA A 179 4.08 -1.53 -5.31
CA ALA A 179 4.53 -1.98 -4.00
C ALA A 179 3.72 -1.41 -2.81
N ARG A 180 2.95 -0.35 -3.03
CA ARG A 180 2.06 0.29 -2.03
C ARG A 180 0.59 -0.10 -2.25
N GLY A 181 0.27 -0.90 -3.26
CA GLY A 181 -1.07 -1.42 -3.53
C GLY A 181 -1.95 -0.53 -4.41
N PHE A 182 -1.45 0.51 -5.06
CA PHE A 182 -2.24 1.29 -6.04
C PHE A 182 -2.06 0.73 -7.45
N LEU A 183 -3.01 0.95 -8.36
CA LEU A 183 -2.87 0.55 -9.77
C LEU A 183 -1.60 1.19 -10.36
N SER A 184 -0.59 0.41 -10.73
CA SER A 184 0.72 0.93 -11.14
C SER A 184 0.66 1.82 -12.39
N HIS A 185 -0.13 1.41 -13.39
CA HIS A 185 -0.19 2.04 -14.71
C HIS A 185 -0.81 3.44 -14.76
N ILE A 186 -1.41 3.94 -13.67
CA ILE A 186 -2.03 5.28 -13.62
C ILE A 186 -1.13 6.33 -12.95
N TRP A 187 0.07 5.94 -12.51
CA TRP A 187 1.02 6.83 -11.86
C TRP A 187 2.22 7.11 -12.75
N TYR A 188 2.44 8.39 -13.04
CA TYR A 188 3.50 8.85 -13.91
C TYR A 188 4.65 9.43 -13.09
N ALA A 189 5.86 8.97 -13.38
CA ALA A 189 7.08 9.55 -12.81
C ALA A 189 7.26 10.99 -13.31
N ILE A 190 7.48 11.91 -12.38
CA ILE A 190 7.72 13.32 -12.66
C ILE A 190 9.20 13.60 -12.44
N ARG A 191 9.85 14.17 -13.44
CA ARG A 191 11.26 14.56 -13.35
C ARG A 191 11.38 16.05 -13.02
N PRO A 192 12.46 16.46 -12.35
CA PRO A 192 12.81 17.87 -12.24
C PRO A 192 12.94 18.50 -13.64
N PRO A 193 12.59 19.79 -13.80
CA PRO A 193 12.90 20.54 -15.01
C PRO A 193 14.41 20.48 -15.31
N GLN A 194 14.76 20.41 -16.59
CA GLN A 194 16.15 20.51 -17.05
C GLN A 194 16.57 21.97 -17.24
#